data_AF-A0AAD4QEM2-F1
#
_entry.id   AF-A0AAD4QEM2-F1
#
_cell.length_a   1.000
_cell.length_b   1.000
_cell.length_c   1.000
_cell.angle_alpha   90.00
_cell.angle_beta   90.00
_cell.angle_gamma   90.00
#
_symmetry.space_group_name_H-M   'P 1'
#
loop_
_entity.id
_entity.type
_entity.pdbx_description
1 polymer ?
#
loop_
_entity_poly.entity_id
_entity_poly.type
_entity_poly.pdbx_seq_one_letter_code
_entity_poly.pdbx_strand_id
1 'polypeptide(L)'
;MLTSVSELLLPGHPRLSLPSPLNVPFRPLYRLTPSFQDSIFAFRSYPLCSRRTFSHSIFCHHLLRPFSPSGCTLNPPRDVFDLYTPRLVRGSGHTKVGLCPLCACTGTGKVWLSMKFSAYNYHMQYFHGIAASTARPFSPPTAFRDTPRQRPGKHERTHMLEGRCHRCARWVPVQGVKDADAKVKELFWWKHAATCHGASTIPGERNIFISDPTN
;
A
#
# COMPACT_ATOMS: atom_id res chain seq x y z
N MET A 1 -49.33 -53.30 -17.70
CA MET A 1 -48.06 -54.00 -17.45
C MET A 1 -47.04 -52.93 -17.08
N LEU A 2 -46.75 -52.67 -15.79
CA LEU A 2 -45.86 -53.43 -14.89
C LEU A 2 -44.48 -53.61 -15.57
N THR A 3 -43.33 -53.13 -15.08
CA THR A 3 -42.75 -52.97 -13.72
C THR A 3 -41.53 -52.00 -13.81
N SER A 4 -41.32 -51.00 -12.94
CA SER A 4 -40.59 -51.00 -11.64
C SER A 4 -39.09 -51.36 -11.75
N VAL A 5 -38.10 -50.87 -10.99
CA VAL A 5 -37.91 -50.02 -9.79
C VAL A 5 -36.44 -49.50 -9.94
N SER A 6 -35.98 -48.37 -9.41
CA SER A 6 -35.57 -48.24 -8.00
C SER A 6 -35.13 -46.80 -7.70
N GLU A 7 -35.86 -46.17 -6.78
CA GLU A 7 -35.34 -45.20 -5.82
C GLU A 7 -34.16 -45.79 -5.04
N LEU A 8 -33.14 -44.96 -4.80
CA LEU A 8 -32.32 -45.04 -3.61
C LEU A 8 -32.41 -43.69 -2.89
N LEU A 9 -33.27 -43.65 -1.87
CA LEU A 9 -33.24 -42.66 -0.80
C LEU A 9 -31.95 -42.82 0.01
N LEU A 10 -31.27 -41.71 0.28
CA LEU A 10 -30.57 -41.52 1.56
C LEU A 10 -31.01 -40.20 2.19
N PRO A 11 -31.01 -40.11 3.54
CA PRO A 11 -31.93 -39.29 4.29
C PRO A 11 -31.31 -38.01 4.85
N GLY A 12 -32.16 -37.00 5.08
CA GLY A 12 -32.05 -36.07 6.21
C GLY A 12 -30.80 -35.20 6.29
N HIS A 13 -30.76 -34.12 5.51
CA HIS A 13 -30.00 -32.94 5.90
C HIS A 13 -30.97 -31.85 6.39
N PRO A 14 -30.86 -31.38 7.64
CA PRO A 14 -31.63 -30.23 8.08
C PRO A 14 -31.26 -29.02 7.21
N ARG A 15 -32.27 -28.27 6.76
CA ARG A 15 -32.06 -26.91 6.24
C ARG A 15 -31.31 -26.12 7.32
N LEU A 16 -30.01 -25.91 7.11
CA LEU A 16 -29.29 -24.86 7.81
C LEU A 16 -29.86 -23.54 7.30
N SER A 17 -30.82 -23.02 8.03
CA SER A 17 -31.21 -21.61 7.96
C SER A 17 -29.93 -20.78 8.09
N LEU A 18 -29.63 -19.97 7.08
CA LEU A 18 -28.63 -18.92 7.24
C LEU A 18 -29.01 -18.10 8.48
N PRO A 19 -28.09 -17.89 9.44
CA PRO A 19 -28.33 -16.91 10.47
C PRO A 19 -28.46 -15.54 9.78
N SER A 20 -29.58 -14.89 10.06
CA SER A 20 -29.85 -13.49 9.74
C SER A 20 -28.59 -12.65 9.98
N PRO A 21 -28.27 -11.67 9.12
CA PRO A 21 -27.13 -10.79 9.37
C PRO A 21 -27.38 -10.10 10.71
N LEU A 22 -26.59 -10.48 11.72
CA LEU A 22 -26.54 -9.75 12.97
C LEU A 22 -26.16 -8.33 12.61
N ASN A 23 -27.14 -7.45 12.76
CA ASN A 23 -27.06 -6.02 12.63
C ASN A 23 -26.05 -5.55 13.69
N VAL A 24 -24.78 -5.46 13.32
CA VAL A 24 -23.77 -4.78 14.14
C VAL A 24 -23.81 -3.32 13.71
N PRO A 25 -24.43 -2.41 14.50
CA PRO A 25 -24.39 -1.00 14.18
C PRO A 25 -22.94 -0.54 14.22
N PHE A 26 -22.46 -0.04 13.09
CA PHE A 26 -21.19 0.65 12.98
C PHE A 26 -21.26 1.90 13.86
N ARG A 27 -20.78 1.80 15.10
CA ARG A 27 -20.58 2.98 15.96
C ARG A 27 -19.23 3.59 15.59
N PRO A 28 -19.19 4.82 15.03
CA PRO A 28 -17.93 5.51 14.80
C PRO A 28 -17.42 6.00 16.16
N LEU A 29 -16.69 5.14 16.88
CA LEU A 29 -15.96 5.55 18.08
C LEU A 29 -14.60 6.10 17.66
N TYR A 30 -14.58 7.34 17.17
CA TYR A 30 -13.61 8.34 17.61
C TYR A 30 -14.02 9.72 17.06
N ARG A 31 -14.52 10.59 17.94
CA ARG A 31 -14.57 12.03 17.69
C ARG A 31 -13.18 12.57 18.04
N LEU A 32 -12.23 12.42 17.12
CA LEU A 32 -10.91 13.05 17.26
C LEU A 32 -10.99 14.50 16.80
N THR A 33 -10.25 15.34 17.49
CA THR A 33 -10.19 16.79 17.28
C THR A 33 -9.72 17.14 15.85
N PRO A 34 -10.13 18.30 15.30
CA PRO A 34 -9.93 18.62 13.88
C PRO A 34 -8.45 18.74 13.43
N SER A 35 -7.49 18.81 14.35
CA SER A 35 -6.06 18.97 14.04
C SER A 35 -5.30 17.65 13.81
N PHE A 36 -5.92 16.49 14.06
CA PHE A 36 -5.26 15.17 13.95
C PHE A 36 -5.63 14.38 12.69
N GLN A 37 -6.57 14.88 11.88
CA GLN A 37 -7.05 14.15 10.70
C GLN A 37 -6.03 14.11 9.55
N ASP A 38 -5.15 15.11 9.43
CA ASP A 38 -4.23 15.23 8.28
C ASP A 38 -3.13 14.15 8.25
N SER A 39 -2.81 13.51 9.38
CA SER A 39 -1.79 12.44 9.46
C SER A 39 -2.32 11.06 9.11
N ILE A 40 -3.62 10.82 9.31
CA ILE A 40 -4.28 9.54 9.01
C ILE A 40 -4.46 9.36 7.49
N PHE A 41 -4.68 10.45 6.76
CA PHE A 41 -4.93 10.40 5.31
C PHE A 41 -3.69 10.06 4.49
N ALA A 42 -2.47 10.31 4.97
CA ALA A 42 -1.28 10.09 4.17
C ALA A 42 -0.89 8.60 4.04
N PHE A 43 -1.23 7.77 5.05
CA PHE A 43 -1.11 6.30 4.98
C PHE A 43 -2.01 5.66 3.92
N ARG A 44 -3.06 6.37 3.50
CA ARG A 44 -4.01 5.96 2.47
C ARG A 44 -3.85 6.74 1.16
N SER A 45 -2.92 7.71 1.12
CA SER A 45 -2.70 8.58 -0.03
C SER A 45 -1.58 8.08 -0.91
N TYR A 46 -1.67 6.82 -1.32
CA TYR A 46 -1.66 6.66 -2.77
C TYR A 46 -3.12 6.86 -3.12
N PRO A 47 -3.52 7.96 -3.79
CA PRO A 47 -4.54 7.75 -4.77
C PRO A 47 -4.02 6.59 -5.63
N LEU A 48 -4.44 5.37 -5.33
CA LEU A 48 -4.63 4.34 -6.34
C LEU A 48 -5.56 5.02 -7.32
N CYS A 49 -4.99 5.83 -8.22
CA CYS A 49 -5.66 6.58 -9.28
C CYS A 49 -7.18 6.57 -9.06
N SER A 50 -7.64 7.36 -8.08
CA SER A 50 -8.95 7.15 -7.46
C SER A 50 -10.03 7.34 -8.52
N ARG A 51 -10.70 6.23 -8.87
CA ARG A 51 -12.03 6.06 -9.48
C ARG A 51 -12.45 6.82 -10.74
N ARG A 52 -11.76 7.87 -11.17
CA ARG A 52 -11.87 8.42 -12.53
C ARG A 52 -10.79 7.89 -13.46
N THR A 53 -9.88 7.08 -12.94
CA THR A 53 -8.68 6.68 -13.63
C THR A 53 -8.36 5.20 -13.42
N PHE A 54 -9.39 4.33 -13.42
CA PHE A 54 -9.18 2.91 -13.73
C PHE A 54 -8.52 2.74 -15.11
N SER A 55 -8.66 3.76 -15.96
CA SER A 55 -7.91 3.93 -17.20
C SER A 55 -6.41 4.21 -17.01
N HIS A 56 -5.92 4.67 -15.84
CA HIS A 56 -4.51 5.13 -15.63
C HIS A 56 -3.46 4.05 -15.41
N SER A 57 -3.80 2.88 -14.88
CA SER A 57 -2.84 1.74 -14.87
C SER A 57 -2.55 1.29 -16.32
N ILE A 58 -3.58 1.32 -17.17
CA ILE A 58 -3.47 1.12 -18.62
C ILE A 58 -2.84 2.34 -19.31
N PHE A 59 -3.07 3.57 -18.81
CA PHE A 59 -2.55 4.81 -19.40
C PHE A 59 -1.06 5.02 -19.17
N CYS A 60 -0.45 4.64 -18.03
CA CYS A 60 1.02 4.70 -17.93
C CYS A 60 1.69 3.62 -18.81
N HIS A 61 0.99 2.55 -19.24
CA HIS A 61 1.47 1.68 -20.34
C HIS A 61 1.32 2.32 -21.72
N HIS A 62 0.19 2.98 -22.01
CA HIS A 62 -0.06 3.62 -23.30
C HIS A 62 0.76 4.90 -23.53
N LEU A 63 1.02 5.70 -22.50
CA LEU A 63 1.88 6.90 -22.57
C LEU A 63 3.37 6.57 -22.76
N LEU A 64 3.78 5.34 -22.45
CA LEU A 64 5.15 4.86 -22.69
C LEU A 64 5.28 4.09 -24.02
N ARG A 65 4.18 3.79 -24.71
CA ARG A 65 4.20 3.02 -25.97
C ARG A 65 4.74 3.79 -27.19
N PRO A 66 4.55 5.11 -27.37
CA PRO A 66 5.16 5.83 -28.48
C PRO A 66 6.59 6.32 -28.16
N PHE A 67 7.06 6.17 -26.93
CA PHE A 67 8.40 6.58 -26.52
C PHE A 67 9.21 5.33 -26.14
N SER A 68 9.84 4.70 -27.13
CA SER A 68 11.16 4.10 -26.89
C SER A 68 12.17 5.21 -27.18
N PRO A 69 12.47 6.12 -26.22
CA PRO A 69 13.57 7.04 -26.41
C PRO A 69 14.83 6.20 -26.61
N SER A 70 15.62 6.56 -27.62
CA SER A 70 16.80 5.83 -28.06
C SER A 70 17.62 5.33 -26.86
N GLY A 71 17.86 4.01 -26.80
CA GLY A 71 18.65 3.40 -25.74
C GLY A 71 17.88 3.00 -24.46
N CYS A 72 16.55 3.10 -24.44
CA CYS A 72 15.71 2.56 -23.35
C CYS A 72 15.02 1.25 -23.77
N THR A 73 15.06 0.26 -22.89
CA THR A 73 14.35 -1.02 -23.00
C THR A 73 13.10 -0.99 -22.12
N LEU A 74 11.98 -1.45 -22.66
CA LEU A 74 10.76 -1.66 -21.88
C LEU A 74 10.95 -2.85 -20.93
N ASN A 75 10.47 -2.69 -19.70
CA ASN A 75 10.52 -3.73 -18.68
C ASN A 75 9.11 -3.99 -18.15
N PRO A 76 8.51 -5.14 -18.48
CA PRO A 76 7.11 -5.41 -18.15
C PRO A 76 6.90 -5.54 -16.63
N PRO A 77 5.74 -5.11 -16.11
CA PRO A 77 5.36 -5.38 -14.73
C PRO A 77 5.27 -6.88 -14.42
N ARG A 78 5.34 -7.20 -13.12
CA ARG A 78 4.99 -8.52 -12.60
C ARG A 78 3.48 -8.79 -12.65
N ASP A 79 2.67 -7.78 -12.33
CA ASP A 79 1.20 -7.82 -12.38
C ASP A 79 0.61 -6.42 -12.67
N VAL A 80 -0.71 -6.34 -12.85
CA VAL A 80 -1.43 -5.09 -13.16
C VAL A 80 -1.41 -4.03 -12.04
N PHE A 81 -1.00 -4.42 -10.83
CA PHE A 81 -0.90 -3.58 -9.63
C PHE A 81 0.56 -3.35 -9.20
N ASP A 82 1.53 -3.76 -10.01
CA ASP A 82 2.96 -3.62 -9.72
C ASP A 82 3.39 -2.15 -9.85
N LEU A 83 3.57 -1.50 -8.70
CA LEU A 83 4.06 -0.13 -8.59
C LEU A 83 5.60 -0.05 -8.44
N TYR A 84 6.28 -1.20 -8.29
CA TYR A 84 7.71 -1.26 -8.00
C TYR A 84 8.56 -1.36 -9.24
N THR A 85 8.18 -2.17 -10.22
CA THR A 85 9.01 -2.51 -11.37
C THR A 85 9.15 -1.33 -12.33
N PRO A 86 10.38 -0.85 -12.61
CA PRO A 86 10.56 0.28 -13.53
C PRO A 86 10.07 -0.12 -14.91
N ARG A 87 9.28 0.73 -15.56
CA ARG A 87 8.73 0.45 -16.90
C ARG A 87 9.73 0.69 -18.02
N LEU A 88 10.68 1.59 -17.78
CA LEU A 88 11.79 1.88 -18.68
C LEU A 88 13.11 1.69 -17.95
N VAL A 89 14.03 1.01 -18.61
CA VAL A 89 15.39 0.74 -18.14
C VAL A 89 16.37 1.12 -19.24
N ARG A 90 17.54 1.62 -18.89
CA ARG A 90 18.63 1.86 -19.86
C ARG A 90 19.99 1.50 -19.26
N GLY A 91 20.98 1.33 -20.13
CA GLY A 91 22.33 0.91 -19.74
C GLY A 91 22.41 -0.58 -19.36
N SER A 92 23.62 -1.02 -19.02
CA SER A 92 23.93 -2.42 -18.70
C SER A 92 24.90 -2.53 -17.53
N GLY A 93 24.91 -3.68 -16.85
CA GLY A 93 25.81 -3.91 -15.70
C GLY A 93 25.72 -2.81 -14.63
N HIS A 94 26.83 -2.10 -14.40
CA HIS A 94 26.92 -1.01 -13.43
C HIS A 94 26.21 0.28 -13.85
N THR A 95 26.04 0.51 -15.15
CA THR A 95 25.35 1.70 -15.69
C THR A 95 23.85 1.49 -15.84
N LYS A 96 23.35 0.29 -15.50
CA LYS A 96 21.92 -0.02 -15.56
C LYS A 96 21.14 0.87 -14.60
N VAL A 97 20.24 1.67 -15.15
CA VAL A 97 19.35 2.58 -14.41
C VAL A 97 17.90 2.30 -14.78
N GLY A 98 17.00 2.42 -13.80
CA GLY A 98 15.56 2.32 -13.98
C GLY A 98 14.89 3.68 -13.77
N LEU A 99 13.89 4.01 -14.59
CA LEU A 99 13.03 5.16 -14.39
C LEU A 99 11.99 4.83 -13.31
N CYS A 100 11.90 5.65 -12.26
CA CYS A 100 10.84 5.52 -11.25
C CYS A 100 9.47 5.80 -11.90
N PRO A 101 8.53 4.82 -11.91
CA PRO A 101 7.23 5.01 -12.54
C PRO A 101 6.37 6.02 -11.77
N LEU A 102 6.49 6.08 -10.44
CA LEU A 102 5.70 6.98 -9.61
C LEU A 102 6.12 8.44 -9.81
N CYS A 103 7.42 8.74 -9.72
CA CYS A 103 7.91 10.10 -9.99
C CYS A 103 7.55 10.61 -11.38
N ALA A 104 7.58 9.71 -12.38
CA ALA A 104 7.20 10.03 -13.75
C ALA A 104 5.71 10.32 -13.88
N CYS A 105 4.83 9.51 -13.27
CA CYS A 105 3.37 9.72 -13.37
C CYS A 105 2.88 10.87 -12.43
N THR A 106 3.59 11.25 -11.35
CA THR A 106 3.19 12.34 -10.42
C THR A 106 3.69 13.74 -10.79
N GLY A 107 4.46 13.88 -11.88
CA GLY A 107 4.95 15.19 -12.32
C GLY A 107 6.15 15.74 -11.53
N THR A 108 6.70 14.97 -10.58
CA THR A 108 7.96 15.32 -9.88
C THR A 108 9.21 15.26 -10.78
N GLY A 109 9.04 14.76 -12.01
CA GLY A 109 10.08 14.67 -13.03
C GLY A 109 10.51 13.23 -13.33
N LYS A 110 11.34 13.08 -14.37
CA LYS A 110 11.89 11.79 -14.79
C LYS A 110 13.10 11.42 -13.93
N VAL A 111 12.87 10.65 -12.87
CA VAL A 111 13.92 10.23 -11.92
C VAL A 111 14.52 8.89 -12.34
N TRP A 112 15.73 8.91 -12.89
CA TRP A 112 16.51 7.70 -13.24
C TRP A 112 17.45 7.32 -12.12
N LEU A 113 17.39 6.07 -11.66
CA LEU A 113 18.13 5.61 -10.49
C LEU A 113 18.93 4.35 -10.80
N SER A 114 20.14 4.26 -10.24
CA SER A 114 20.97 3.07 -10.37
C SER A 114 20.27 1.84 -9.81
N MET A 115 20.26 0.77 -10.60
CA MET A 115 19.73 -0.52 -10.18
C MET A 115 20.76 -1.32 -9.39
N LYS A 116 22.03 -1.30 -9.79
CA LYS A 116 23.10 -2.10 -9.17
C LYS A 116 23.43 -1.65 -7.75
N PHE A 117 23.45 -0.35 -7.49
CA PHE A 117 23.76 0.20 -6.17
C PHE A 117 22.52 0.33 -5.27
N SER A 118 21.43 -0.37 -5.58
CA SER A 118 20.16 -0.35 -4.82
C SER A 118 19.52 1.04 -4.65
N ALA A 119 19.99 2.08 -5.34
CA ALA A 119 19.44 3.42 -5.26
C ALA A 119 17.96 3.44 -5.68
N TYR A 120 17.62 2.69 -6.73
CA TYR A 120 16.24 2.47 -7.16
C TYR A 120 15.39 1.86 -6.04
N ASN A 121 15.87 0.78 -5.44
CA ASN A 121 15.17 0.07 -4.37
C ASN A 121 14.96 0.95 -3.13
N TYR A 122 16.01 1.67 -2.71
CA TYR A 122 15.96 2.62 -1.59
C TYR A 122 14.91 3.72 -1.85
N HIS A 123 14.91 4.30 -3.05
CA HIS A 123 13.94 5.30 -3.43
C HIS A 123 12.50 4.78 -3.38
N MET A 124 12.24 3.60 -3.97
CA MET A 124 10.90 3.01 -3.95
C MET A 124 10.42 2.75 -2.51
N GLN A 125 11.29 2.28 -1.63
CA GLN A 125 10.90 1.96 -0.24
C GLN A 125 10.75 3.19 0.65
N TYR A 126 11.67 4.15 0.58
CA TYR A 126 11.74 5.24 1.57
C TYR A 126 11.21 6.58 1.08
N PHE A 127 11.08 6.76 -0.24
CA PHE A 127 10.43 7.94 -0.82
C PHE A 127 8.99 7.65 -1.24
N HIS A 128 8.71 6.41 -1.65
CA HIS A 128 7.38 6.01 -2.10
C HIS A 128 6.74 4.91 -1.28
N GLY A 129 7.32 4.38 -0.21
CA GLY A 129 6.67 3.36 0.62
C GLY A 129 6.26 2.08 -0.10
N ILE A 130 6.90 1.74 -1.24
CA ILE A 130 6.57 0.54 -2.03
C ILE A 130 7.55 -0.59 -1.69
N ALA A 131 7.01 -1.74 -1.29
CA ALA A 131 7.80 -2.92 -0.99
C ALA A 131 8.29 -3.62 -2.27
N ALA A 132 9.57 -3.97 -2.31
CA ALA A 132 10.16 -4.69 -3.44
C ALA A 132 9.64 -6.14 -3.59
N SER A 133 9.23 -6.74 -2.49
CA SER A 133 8.69 -8.11 -2.39
C SER A 133 7.31 -8.22 -3.03
N THR A 134 6.39 -7.33 -2.63
CA THR A 134 4.98 -7.37 -3.05
C THR A 134 4.68 -6.48 -4.24
N ALA A 135 5.62 -5.61 -4.61
CA ALA A 135 5.45 -4.56 -5.60
C ALA A 135 4.30 -3.57 -5.30
N ARG A 136 3.89 -3.49 -4.03
CA ARG A 136 2.74 -2.72 -3.53
C ARG A 136 3.15 -1.85 -2.34
N PRO A 137 2.32 -0.88 -1.94
CA PRO A 137 2.55 -0.09 -0.74
C PRO A 137 2.74 -0.96 0.50
N PHE A 138 3.55 -0.47 1.45
CA PHE A 138 3.60 -1.04 2.78
C PHE A 138 2.26 -0.86 3.50
N SER A 139 1.83 -1.89 4.21
CA SER A 139 0.63 -1.81 5.04
C SER A 139 0.72 -0.67 6.06
N PRO A 140 -0.37 0.05 6.31
CA PRO A 140 -0.42 1.10 7.31
C PRO A 140 -0.39 0.51 8.74
N PRO A 141 -0.15 1.33 9.77
CA PRO A 141 -0.36 0.92 11.16
C PRO A 141 -1.81 0.47 11.41
N THR A 142 -2.00 -0.57 12.22
CA THR A 142 -3.34 -1.06 12.58
C THR A 142 -4.01 -0.24 13.67
N ALA A 143 -3.23 0.56 14.40
CA ALA A 143 -3.68 1.48 15.44
C ALA A 143 -2.62 2.55 15.65
N PHE A 144 -3.03 3.68 16.22
CA PHE A 144 -2.13 4.77 16.64
C PHE A 144 -2.28 5.02 18.14
N ARG A 145 -1.20 5.45 18.77
CA ARG A 145 -1.21 5.99 20.13
C ARG A 145 -0.20 7.12 20.24
N ASP A 146 -0.46 8.01 21.19
CA ASP A 146 0.50 9.04 21.59
C ASP A 146 1.10 8.68 22.95
N THR A 147 2.42 8.75 23.06
CA THR A 147 3.16 8.41 24.28
C THR A 147 4.00 9.62 24.72
N PRO A 148 3.82 10.13 25.95
CA PRO A 148 4.64 11.22 26.46
C PRO A 148 6.10 10.78 26.67
N ARG A 149 7.03 11.67 26.34
CA ARG A 149 8.46 11.46 26.62
C ARG A 149 8.81 12.01 27.98
N GLN A 150 9.55 11.22 28.76
CA GLN A 150 9.89 11.55 30.15
C GLN A 150 10.80 12.78 30.29
N ARG A 151 11.73 13.00 29.35
CA ARG A 151 12.72 14.09 29.40
C ARG A 151 13.03 14.59 27.98
N PRO A 152 12.14 15.36 27.35
CA PRO A 152 12.39 15.92 26.02
C PRO A 152 13.42 17.06 26.09
N GLY A 153 14.37 17.07 25.15
CA GLY A 153 15.25 18.23 24.94
C GLY A 153 14.54 19.43 24.30
N LYS A 154 15.18 20.61 24.30
CA LYS A 154 14.62 21.89 23.82
C LYS A 154 14.03 21.85 22.41
N HIS A 155 14.57 21.03 21.52
CA HIS A 155 14.15 20.89 20.12
C HIS A 155 13.62 19.49 19.80
N GLU A 156 13.17 18.79 20.84
CA GLU A 156 12.61 17.46 20.74
C GLU A 156 11.12 17.47 21.05
N ARG A 157 10.40 16.55 20.42
CA ARG A 157 8.97 16.38 20.68
C ARG A 157 8.75 15.89 22.11
N THR A 158 7.76 16.48 22.77
CA THR A 158 7.29 16.07 24.11
C THR A 158 6.44 14.80 24.05
N HIS A 159 5.84 14.53 22.89
CA HIS A 159 4.91 13.46 22.61
C HIS A 159 5.38 12.69 21.36
N MET A 160 5.29 11.37 21.40
CA MET A 160 5.67 10.50 20.30
C MET A 160 4.45 9.77 19.77
N LEU A 161 4.10 10.09 18.53
CA LEU A 161 3.13 9.31 17.78
C LEU A 161 3.73 7.96 17.39
N GLU A 162 3.05 6.89 17.78
CA GLU A 162 3.42 5.51 17.50
C GLU A 162 2.30 4.79 16.75
N GLY A 163 2.68 3.94 15.81
CA GLY A 163 1.80 3.05 15.05
C GLY A 163 2.00 1.59 15.47
N ARG A 164 0.92 0.82 15.57
CA ARG A 164 0.97 -0.63 15.84
C ARG A 164 1.20 -1.41 14.55
N CYS A 165 2.27 -2.21 14.51
CA CYS A 165 2.58 -3.09 13.37
C CYS A 165 1.66 -4.31 13.34
N HIS A 166 1.08 -4.61 12.16
CA HIS A 166 0.26 -5.82 11.97
C HIS A 166 1.07 -7.11 12.08
N ARG A 167 2.35 -7.08 11.70
CA ARG A 167 3.19 -8.28 11.66
C ARG A 167 3.86 -8.58 13.00
N CYS A 168 4.55 -7.60 13.60
CA CYS A 168 5.29 -7.81 14.84
C CYS A 168 4.53 -7.36 16.10
N ALA A 169 3.32 -6.79 15.96
CA ALA A 169 2.49 -6.26 17.04
C ALA A 169 3.12 -5.16 17.92
N ARG A 170 4.35 -4.72 17.61
CA ARG A 170 5.05 -3.65 18.34
C ARG A 170 4.50 -2.27 17.95
N TRP A 171 4.58 -1.36 18.92
CA TRP A 171 4.39 0.07 18.70
C TRP A 171 5.70 0.67 18.19
N VAL A 172 5.61 1.37 17.07
CA VAL A 172 6.76 1.89 16.34
C VAL A 172 6.55 3.38 16.13
N PRO A 173 7.55 4.24 16.40
CA PRO A 173 7.42 5.66 16.15
C PRO A 173 7.18 5.93 14.66
N VAL A 174 6.15 6.71 14.35
CA VAL A 174 5.85 7.13 12.97
C VAL A 174 6.45 8.50 12.63
N GLN A 175 7.06 9.15 13.62
CA GLN A 175 7.71 10.46 13.50
C GLN A 175 9.12 10.45 14.11
N GLY A 176 9.90 11.48 13.80
CA GLY A 176 11.23 11.69 14.36
C GLY A 176 11.18 12.30 15.76
N VAL A 177 12.27 12.13 16.51
CA VAL A 177 12.44 12.71 17.86
C VAL A 177 12.53 14.23 17.82
N LYS A 178 13.19 14.78 16.80
CA LYS A 178 13.30 16.23 16.60
C LYS A 178 11.93 16.80 16.27
N ASP A 179 11.66 17.98 16.82
CA ASP A 179 10.46 18.75 16.51
C ASP A 179 10.61 19.49 15.17
N ALA A 180 10.79 18.70 14.12
CA ALA A 180 10.88 19.13 12.74
C ALA A 180 10.20 18.10 11.86
N ASP A 181 9.63 18.55 10.76
CA ASP A 181 8.97 17.66 9.81
C ASP A 181 10.02 17.01 8.91
N ALA A 182 9.86 15.70 8.73
CA ALA A 182 10.65 14.98 7.74
C ALA A 182 10.18 15.36 6.34
N LYS A 183 11.11 15.38 5.38
CA LYS A 183 10.80 15.57 3.95
C LYS A 183 9.72 14.60 3.44
N VAL A 184 9.72 13.39 4.00
CA VAL A 184 8.73 12.34 3.77
C VAL A 184 8.11 12.04 5.13
N LYS A 185 6.82 12.32 5.29
CA LYS A 185 6.12 12.25 6.58
C LYS A 185 6.14 10.83 7.16
N GLU A 186 5.95 9.82 6.31
CA GLU A 186 5.83 8.40 6.67
C GLU A 186 7.18 7.68 6.76
N LEU A 187 8.30 8.38 6.55
CA LEU A 187 9.63 7.77 6.42
C LEU A 187 9.98 6.85 7.58
N PHE A 188 9.65 7.26 8.81
CA PHE A 188 9.96 6.48 10.01
C PHE A 188 9.18 5.15 10.05
N TRP A 189 7.91 5.18 9.63
CA TRP A 189 7.12 3.95 9.48
C TRP A 189 7.69 3.06 8.37
N TRP A 190 8.02 3.62 7.21
CA TRP A 190 8.53 2.83 6.09
C TRP A 190 9.88 2.18 6.37
N LYS A 191 10.73 2.79 7.20
CA LYS A 191 11.95 2.15 7.72
C LYS A 191 11.66 0.87 8.49
N HIS A 192 10.64 0.89 9.33
CA HIS A 192 10.18 -0.32 10.01
C HIS A 192 9.56 -1.31 9.02
N ALA A 193 8.64 -0.85 8.17
CA ALA A 193 7.93 -1.70 7.24
C ALA A 193 8.87 -2.44 6.25
N ALA A 194 9.89 -1.76 5.75
CA ALA A 194 10.91 -2.32 4.85
C ALA A 194 11.64 -3.52 5.44
N THR A 195 11.91 -3.49 6.75
CA THR A 195 12.62 -4.58 7.46
C THR A 195 11.65 -5.60 8.05
N CYS A 196 10.45 -5.17 8.43
CA CYS A 196 9.51 -6.01 9.15
C CYS A 196 8.48 -6.67 8.24
N HIS A 197 7.82 -5.98 7.30
CA HIS A 197 6.61 -6.51 6.65
C HIS A 197 6.88 -7.67 5.68
N GLY A 198 8.03 -7.69 5.00
CA GLY A 198 8.35 -8.73 4.02
C GLY A 198 7.27 -8.85 2.95
N ALA A 199 6.66 -10.03 2.80
CA ALA A 199 5.52 -10.24 1.89
C ALA A 199 4.15 -10.10 2.58
N SER A 200 4.12 -9.94 3.92
CA SER A 200 2.88 -9.88 4.70
C SER A 200 2.16 -8.55 4.50
N THR A 201 0.83 -8.59 4.49
CA THR A 201 -0.05 -7.42 4.46
C THR A 201 -1.24 -7.63 5.36
N ILE A 202 -1.96 -6.55 5.66
CA ILE A 202 -3.20 -6.62 6.44
C ILE A 202 -4.27 -7.37 5.62
N PRO A 203 -5.06 -8.27 6.25
CA PRO A 203 -6.17 -8.94 5.56
C PRO A 203 -7.16 -7.93 4.95
N GLY A 204 -7.55 -8.16 3.70
CA GLY A 204 -8.52 -7.32 2.99
C GLY A 204 -7.98 -6.02 2.38
N GLU A 205 -6.74 -5.63 2.67
CA GLU A 205 -6.13 -4.40 2.14
C GLU A 205 -6.00 -4.39 0.60
N ARG A 206 -5.90 -5.58 0.00
CA ARG A 206 -5.68 -5.77 -1.45
C ARG A 206 -6.96 -6.01 -2.24
N ASN A 207 -8.13 -5.94 -1.59
CA ASN A 207 -9.40 -6.21 -2.26
C ASN A 207 -9.73 -5.09 -3.25
N ILE A 208 -10.25 -5.46 -4.42
CA ILE A 208 -10.74 -4.50 -5.40
C ILE A 208 -11.96 -3.80 -4.79
N PHE A 209 -11.88 -2.48 -4.64
CA PHE A 209 -12.98 -1.70 -4.09
C PHE A 209 -14.08 -1.53 -5.15
N ILE A 210 -15.04 -2.45 -5.16
CA ILE A 210 -16.29 -2.34 -5.94
C ILE A 210 -17.19 -1.36 -5.18
N SER A 211 -17.68 -0.33 -5.87
CA SER A 211 -18.71 0.54 -5.26
C SER A 211 -20.02 -0.10 -5.57
N ASP A 212 -20.87 -0.16 -4.56
CA ASP A 212 -22.26 -0.43 -4.81
C ASP A 212 -22.82 0.64 -5.75
N PRO A 213 -23.64 0.25 -6.74
CA PRO A 213 -24.37 1.22 -7.54
C PRO A 213 -25.24 2.05 -6.60
N THR A 214 -25.04 3.36 -6.62
CA THR A 214 -25.88 4.33 -5.92
C THR A 214 -27.31 4.13 -6.39
N ASN A 215 -28.19 3.67 -5.50
CA ASN A 215 -29.64 3.64 -5.72
C ASN A 215 -30.20 5.06 -5.59
#